data_AF-A0A6G0ABZ9-F1
#
_entry.id   AF-A0A6G0ABZ9-F1
#
_cell.length_a   1.000
_cell.length_b   1.000
_cell.length_c   1.000
_cell.angle_alpha   90.00
_cell.angle_beta   90.00
_cell.angle_gamma   90.00
#
_symmetry.space_group_name_H-M   'P 1'
#
loop_
_entity.id
_entity.type
_entity.pdbx_description
1 polymer ?
#
loop_
_entity_poly.entity_id
_entity_poly.type
_entity_poly.pdbx_seq_one_letter_code
_entity_poly.pdbx_strand_id
1 'polypeptide(L)' 'MKHSEGKLKSLASRIFNKSLDYIERTGNKLPHPATLFALIAVIVAIASMIGSWVGLTAIHPADGSVIKVQNLLNGD' A
#
# COMPACT_ATOMS: atom_id res chain seq x y z
N MET A 1 33.07 2.49 -32.38
CA MET A 1 31.70 2.00 -32.05
C MET A 1 31.65 1.09 -30.81
N LYS A 2 32.60 0.16 -30.58
CA LYS A 2 32.67 -0.70 -29.36
C LYS A 2 32.75 0.03 -28.00
N HIS A 3 33.25 1.27 -27.98
CA HIS A 3 33.49 2.03 -26.74
C HIS A 3 32.22 2.64 -26.10
N SER A 4 31.09 2.69 -26.83
CA SER A 4 29.80 3.21 -26.34
C SER A 4 28.96 2.13 -25.64
N GLU A 5 29.00 0.89 -26.14
CA GLU A 5 28.24 -0.23 -25.56
C GLU A 5 28.67 -0.59 -24.13
N GLY A 6 29.96 -0.45 -23.82
CA GLY A 6 30.48 -0.68 -22.46
C GLY A 6 29.97 0.36 -21.43
N LYS A 7 29.78 1.61 -21.85
CA LYS A 7 29.21 2.66 -20.98
C LYS A 7 27.73 2.42 -20.71
N LEU A 8 26.97 2.00 -21.73
CA LEU A 8 25.54 1.70 -21.58
C LEU A 8 25.29 0.52 -20.62
N LYS A 9 26.06 -0.57 -20.75
CA LYS A 9 25.97 -1.72 -19.83
C LYS A 9 26.36 -1.34 -18.39
N SER A 10 27.41 -0.53 -18.23
CA SER A 10 27.85 -0.02 -16.92
C SER A 10 26.79 0.86 -16.25
N LEU A 11 26.13 1.74 -17.00
CA LEU A 11 25.03 2.57 -16.49
C LEU A 11 23.82 1.72 -16.08
N ALA A 12 23.44 0.73 -16.91
CA ALA A 12 22.36 -0.19 -16.58
C ALA A 12 22.62 -0.98 -15.28
N SER A 13 23.82 -1.54 -15.11
CA SER A 13 24.21 -2.22 -13.86
C SER A 13 24.21 -1.28 -12.65
N ARG A 14 24.62 -0.02 -12.80
CA ARG A 14 24.57 0.97 -11.71
C ARG A 14 23.14 1.31 -11.28
N ILE A 15 22.23 1.47 -12.24
CA ILE A 15 20.81 1.73 -11.95
C ILE A 15 20.18 0.50 -11.29
N PHE A 16 20.47 -0.70 -11.79
CA PHE A 16 20.01 -1.95 -11.20
C PHE A 16 20.51 -2.12 -9.76
N ASN A 17 21.80 -1.94 -9.50
CA ASN A 17 22.34 -2.03 -8.14
C ASN A 17 21.72 -1.00 -7.20
N LYS A 18 21.51 0.25 -7.67
CA LYS A 18 20.79 1.25 -6.88
C LYS A 18 19.35 0.85 -6.56
N SER A 19 18.65 0.16 -7.47
CA SER A 19 17.31 -0.36 -7.18
C SER A 19 17.34 -1.48 -6.14
N LEU A 20 18.33 -2.37 -6.20
CA LEU A 20 18.50 -3.43 -5.19
C LEU A 20 18.82 -2.82 -3.82
N ASP A 21 19.71 -1.84 -3.75
CA ASP A 21 20.03 -1.11 -2.51
C ASP A 21 18.77 -0.49 -1.88
N TYR A 22 17.88 0.05 -2.72
CA TYR A 22 16.62 0.64 -2.27
C TYR A 22 15.66 -0.43 -1.73
N ILE A 23 15.52 -1.56 -2.44
CA ILE A 23 14.65 -2.67 -2.03
C ILE A 23 15.16 -3.27 -0.72
N GLU A 24 16.45 -3.53 -0.59
CA GLU A 24 17.07 -4.08 0.63
C GLU A 24 16.84 -3.15 1.83
N ARG A 25 17.13 -1.85 1.67
CA ARG A 25 16.91 -0.84 2.71
C ARG A 25 15.45 -0.74 3.11
N THR A 26 14.52 -0.87 2.17
CA THR A 26 13.09 -0.82 2.44
C THR A 26 12.64 -2.11 3.15
N GLY A 27 13.04 -3.27 2.64
CA GLY A 27 12.72 -4.58 3.21
C GLY A 27 13.20 -4.74 4.64
N ASN A 28 14.43 -4.29 4.95
CA ASN A 28 14.98 -4.36 6.30
C ASN A 28 14.31 -3.38 7.30
N LYS A 29 13.57 -2.39 6.80
CA LYS A 29 12.81 -1.45 7.64
C LYS A 29 11.37 -1.88 7.85
N LEU A 30 10.89 -2.90 7.12
CA LEU A 30 9.53 -3.38 7.31
C LEU A 30 9.41 -4.02 8.70
N PRO A 31 8.45 -3.58 9.54
CA PRO A 31 8.21 -4.21 10.82
C PRO A 31 7.67 -5.63 10.61
N HIS A 32 7.75 -6.45 11.66
CA HIS A 32 7.24 -7.83 11.63
C HIS A 32 5.81 -7.87 11.05
N PRO A 33 5.45 -8.89 10.24
CA PRO A 33 4.15 -8.94 9.57
C PRO A 33 2.94 -8.70 10.50
N ALA A 34 3.00 -9.20 11.73
CA ALA A 34 1.95 -8.96 12.73
C ALA A 34 1.74 -7.46 13.05
N THR A 35 2.81 -6.67 13.13
CA THR A 35 2.73 -5.22 13.37
C THR A 35 2.13 -4.50 12.18
N LEU A 36 2.42 -4.93 10.95
CA LEU A 36 1.80 -4.38 9.74
C LEU A 36 0.29 -4.63 9.75
N PHE A 37 -0.15 -5.85 10.07
CA PHE A 37 -1.58 -6.16 10.18
C PHE A 37 -2.25 -5.35 11.29
N ALA A 38 -1.62 -5.23 12.46
CA ALA A 38 -2.14 -4.42 13.55
C ALA A 38 -2.28 -2.93 13.14
N LEU A 39 -1.27 -2.38 12.47
CA LEU A 39 -1.30 -1.01 11.97
C LEU A 39 -2.43 -0.82 10.94
N ILE A 40 -2.56 -1.73 9.97
CA ILE A 40 -3.63 -1.68 8.97
C ILE A 40 -5.00 -1.81 9.64
N ALA A 41 -5.16 -2.69 10.63
CA ALA A 41 -6.40 -2.84 11.37
C ALA A 41 -6.81 -1.54 12.08
N VAL A 42 -5.85 -0.86 12.73
CA VAL A 42 -6.09 0.46 13.35
C VAL A 42 -6.47 1.50 12.30
N ILE A 43 -5.78 1.54 11.15
CA ILE A 43 -6.09 2.45 10.04
C ILE A 43 -7.50 2.18 9.51
N VAL A 44 -7.88 0.92 9.29
CA VAL A 44 -9.21 0.54 8.79
C VAL A 44 -10.29 0.89 9.82
N ALA A 45 -10.05 0.69 11.12
CA ALA A 45 -10.98 1.08 12.17
C ALA A 45 -11.25 2.60 12.14
N ILE A 46 -10.19 3.41 12.08
CA ILE A 46 -10.32 4.89 11.98
C ILE A 46 -11.01 5.29 10.67
N ALA A 47 -10.64 4.68 9.54
CA ALA A 47 -11.25 4.97 8.24
C ALA A 47 -12.75 4.62 8.23
N SER A 48 -13.15 3.54 8.88
CA SER A 48 -14.55 3.13 9.02
C SER A 48 -15.37 4.12 9.87
N MET A 49 -14.77 4.66 10.93
CA MET A 49 -15.36 5.72 11.75
C MET A 49 -15.57 7.00 10.94
N ILE A 50 -14.57 7.44 10.19
CA ILE A 50 -14.68 8.65 9.34
C ILE A 50 -15.70 8.44 8.22
N GLY A 51 -15.63 7.29 7.52
CA GLY A 51 -16.51 6.99 6.40
C GLY A 51 -17.99 6.88 6.81
N SER A 52 -18.27 6.29 7.97
CA SER A 52 -19.62 6.27 8.53
C SER A 52 -20.08 7.64 9.00
N TRP A 53 -19.19 8.45 9.61
CA TRP A 53 -19.52 9.80 10.08
C TRP A 53 -19.94 10.75 8.95
N VAL A 54 -19.29 10.68 7.79
CA VAL A 54 -19.66 11.47 6.61
C VAL A 54 -20.81 10.86 5.80
N GLY A 55 -21.36 9.72 6.23
CA GLY A 55 -22.45 9.04 5.55
C GLY A 55 -22.07 8.45 4.19
N LEU A 56 -20.83 7.95 4.05
CA LEU A 56 -20.34 7.40 2.79
C LEU A 56 -21.16 6.16 2.38
N THR A 57 -21.62 6.16 1.13
CA THR A 57 -22.40 5.07 0.54
C THR A 57 -21.92 4.73 -0.86
N ALA A 58 -22.24 3.53 -1.33
CA ALA A 58 -22.01 3.09 -2.70
C ALA A 58 -23.17 2.22 -3.20
N ILE A 59 -23.30 2.07 -4.51
CA ILE A 59 -24.26 1.16 -5.13
C ILE A 59 -23.58 -0.19 -5.31
N HIS A 60 -24.22 -1.26 -4.83
CA HIS A 60 -23.73 -2.62 -5.00
C HIS A 60 -23.92 -3.06 -6.46
N PRO A 61 -22.84 -3.46 -7.16
CA PRO A 61 -22.88 -3.67 -8.61
C PRO A 61 -23.68 -4.91 -9.04
N ALA A 62 -23.96 -5.85 -8.12
CA ALA A 62 -24.66 -7.08 -8.47
C ALA A 62 -26.19 -6.99 -8.39
N ASP A 63 -26.72 -6.15 -7.49
CA ASP A 63 -28.17 -6.08 -7.20
C ASP A 63 -28.72 -4.64 -7.14
N GLY A 64 -27.88 -3.62 -7.27
CA GLY A 64 -28.28 -2.21 -7.25
C GLY A 64 -28.65 -1.68 -5.86
N SER A 65 -28.47 -2.46 -4.79
CA SER A 65 -28.74 -2.02 -3.43
C SER A 65 -27.74 -0.96 -2.96
N VAL A 66 -28.14 -0.10 -2.02
CA VAL A 66 -27.23 0.90 -1.43
C VAL A 66 -26.49 0.27 -0.25
N ILE A 67 -25.16 0.22 -0.33
CA ILE A 67 -24.28 -0.19 0.78
C ILE A 67 -23.79 1.04 1.55
N LYS A 68 -23.75 0.94 2.87
CA LYS A 68 -23.29 2.00 3.79
C LYS A 68 -22.02 1.56 4.50
N VAL A 69 -21.12 2.51 4.79
CA VAL A 69 -19.95 2.22 5.62
C VAL A 69 -20.39 1.98 7.06
N GLN A 70 -19.92 0.87 7.65
CA GLN A 70 -20.16 0.51 9.04
C GLN A 70 -18.98 0.95 9.92
N ASN A 71 -19.24 1.63 11.04
CA ASN A 71 -18.21 1.97 12.01
C ASN A 71 -17.79 0.73 12.82
N LEU A 72 -16.53 0.32 12.71
CA LEU A 72 -16.00 -0.83 13.44
C LEU A 72 -15.76 -0.56 14.93
N LEU A 73 -15.85 0.71 15.36
CA LEU A 73 -15.69 1.13 16.76
C LEU A 73 -17.02 1.29 17.51
N ASN A 74 -18.15 1.14 16.82
CA ASN A 74 -19.44 1.11 17.51
C ASN A 74 -19.62 -0.25 18.20
N GLY A 75 -20.20 -0.23 19.41
CA GLY A 75 -20.45 -1.43 20.22
C GLY A 75 -21.84 -2.05 20.02
N ASP A 76 -22.52 -1.68 18.93
CA ASP A 76 -23.85 -2.19 18.55
C ASP A 76 -23.74 -3.47 17.72
#